data_AF-A0A835GXS2-F1
#
_entry.id   AF-A0A835GXS2-F1
#
_cell.length_a   1.000
_cell.length_b   1.000
_cell.length_c   1.000
_cell.angle_alpha   90.00
_cell.angle_beta   90.00
_cell.angle_gamma   90.00
#
_symmetry.space_group_name_H-M   'P 1'
#
loop_
_entity.id
_entity.type
_entity.pdbx_description
1 polymer ?
#
loop_
_entity_poly.entity_id
_entity_poly.type
_entity_poly.pdbx_seq_one_letter_code
_entity_poly.pdbx_strand_id
1 'polypeptide(L)'
;MTLVPKFSVFAWEHYSPCIVFLEEDEVRLDEPLKRSIYNKDGLLEKYDDISWPDNVEWIHKLTVDVNQEQKVDINYDLARELVFYTQGLEGTRKAFEKLQKLGLPFLRPSDYYAEMVKTHKK
;
A
#
# COMPACT_ATOMS: atom_id res chain seq x y z
N MET A 1 -45.68 -20.48 -14.27
CA MET A 1 -44.58 -21.19 -14.95
C MET A 1 -43.46 -20.21 -15.17
N THR A 2 -42.39 -20.40 -14.42
CA THR A 2 -41.14 -19.63 -14.43
C THR A 2 -40.29 -20.00 -15.64
N LEU A 3 -39.71 -19.01 -16.32
CA LEU A 3 -38.56 -19.20 -17.21
C LEU A 3 -37.75 -17.91 -17.29
N VAL A 4 -36.67 -17.89 -16.52
CA VAL A 4 -35.46 -17.06 -16.61
C VAL A 4 -34.39 -17.97 -17.30
N PRO A 5 -33.24 -17.53 -17.88
CA PRO A 5 -32.70 -16.21 -18.29
C PRO A 5 -32.18 -16.20 -19.76
N LYS A 6 -31.57 -15.08 -20.19
CA LYS A 6 -30.20 -15.11 -20.74
C LYS A 6 -29.53 -13.75 -20.49
N PHE A 7 -28.74 -13.69 -19.42
CA PHE A 7 -27.76 -12.61 -19.20
C PHE A 7 -26.62 -12.83 -20.20
N SER A 8 -26.42 -11.87 -21.11
CA SER A 8 -25.23 -11.80 -21.95
C SER A 8 -24.11 -11.19 -21.13
N VAL A 9 -23.17 -12.04 -20.72
CA VAL A 9 -21.88 -11.64 -20.17
C VAL A 9 -21.03 -11.15 -21.34
N PHE A 10 -20.78 -9.84 -21.43
CA PHE A 10 -19.81 -9.30 -22.39
C PHE A 10 -19.15 -8.05 -21.81
N ALA A 11 -17.86 -7.89 -22.12
CA ALA A 11 -16.94 -6.82 -21.71
C ALA A 11 -16.15 -7.02 -20.40
N TRP A 12 -15.23 -8.00 -20.40
CA TRP A 12 -13.99 -8.01 -19.59
C TRP A 12 -12.76 -8.13 -20.51
N GLU A 13 -12.69 -7.36 -21.61
CA GLU A 13 -11.59 -7.45 -22.60
C GLU A 13 -10.50 -6.37 -22.43
N HIS A 14 -10.49 -5.60 -21.34
CA HIS A 14 -9.45 -4.57 -21.11
C HIS A 14 -8.61 -4.83 -19.85
N TYR A 15 -8.68 -6.05 -19.30
CA TYR A 15 -7.70 -6.46 -18.30
C TYR A 15 -6.37 -6.73 -19.02
N SER A 16 -5.47 -5.76 -18.92
CA SER A 16 -4.06 -5.90 -19.30
C SER A 16 -3.54 -7.24 -18.78
N PRO A 17 -2.85 -8.04 -19.61
CA PRO A 17 -2.36 -9.34 -19.20
C PRO A 17 -1.18 -9.14 -18.25
N CYS A 18 -1.47 -8.97 -16.96
CA CYS A 18 -0.49 -9.30 -15.94
C CYS A 18 -0.40 -10.82 -15.91
N ILE A 19 0.84 -11.31 -16.07
CA ILE A 19 1.32 -12.67 -15.86
C ILE A 19 1.30 -13.55 -17.11
N VAL A 20 2.44 -13.58 -17.81
CA VAL A 20 3.33 -14.77 -17.87
C VAL A 20 4.71 -14.34 -18.36
N PHE A 21 5.62 -14.08 -17.42
CA PHE A 21 7.05 -14.33 -17.64
C PHE A 21 7.40 -15.50 -16.72
N LEU A 22 7.37 -16.71 -17.27
CA LEU A 22 8.04 -17.87 -16.69
C LEU A 22 9.43 -17.89 -17.32
N GLU A 23 10.45 -17.43 -16.60
CA GLU A 23 11.84 -17.70 -16.97
C GLU A 23 12.60 -18.33 -15.79
N GLU A 24 12.95 -19.59 -16.05
CA GLU A 24 14.00 -20.46 -15.51
C GLU A 24 14.03 -20.78 -14.00
N ASP A 25 14.02 -22.09 -13.73
CA ASP A 25 14.04 -22.72 -12.42
C ASP A 25 15.05 -22.10 -11.44
N GLU A 26 14.57 -21.24 -10.54
CA GLU A 26 15.32 -20.81 -9.36
C GLU A 26 15.47 -22.05 -8.45
N VAL A 27 16.57 -22.80 -8.63
CA VAL A 27 16.86 -23.99 -7.82
C VAL A 27 16.93 -23.58 -6.36
N ARG A 28 15.92 -23.98 -5.58
CA ARG A 28 15.93 -23.85 -4.12
C ARG A 28 17.17 -24.54 -3.57
N LEU A 29 18.12 -23.74 -3.12
CA LEU A 29 19.30 -24.24 -2.44
C LEU A 29 18.91 -24.66 -1.02
N ASP A 30 19.25 -25.89 -0.64
CA ASP A 30 19.02 -26.39 0.73
C ASP A 30 19.83 -25.62 1.77
N GLU A 31 20.95 -25.00 1.37
CA GLU A 31 21.78 -24.15 2.21
C GLU A 31 22.06 -22.79 1.55
N PRO A 32 22.04 -21.69 2.33
CA PRO A 32 22.35 -20.37 1.81
C PRO A 32 23.81 -20.29 1.40
N LEU A 33 24.08 -19.77 0.19
CA LEU A 33 25.44 -19.53 -0.28
C LEU A 33 26.18 -18.59 0.67
N LYS A 34 27.50 -18.74 0.80
CA LYS A 34 28.35 -17.85 1.64
C LYS A 34 28.27 -16.36 1.24
N ARG A 35 27.87 -16.07 0.00
CA ARG A 35 27.59 -14.72 -0.54
C ARG A 35 26.17 -14.20 -0.28
N SER A 36 25.32 -14.96 0.43
CA SER A 36 23.94 -14.55 0.77
C SER A 36 23.90 -13.39 1.77
N ILE A 37 24.96 -13.19 2.55
CA ILE A 37 25.02 -12.15 3.58
C ILE A 37 25.24 -10.79 2.89
N TYR A 38 24.27 -9.88 3.04
CA TYR A 38 24.24 -8.56 2.40
C TYR A 38 24.31 -8.58 0.85
N ASN A 39 23.66 -9.54 0.21
CA ASN A 39 23.53 -9.57 -1.24
C ASN A 39 22.62 -8.43 -1.75
N LYS A 40 23.22 -7.30 -2.14
CA LYS A 40 22.50 -6.13 -2.65
C LYS A 40 21.80 -6.41 -3.98
N ASP A 41 22.44 -7.16 -4.86
CA ASP A 41 21.91 -7.43 -6.20
C ASP A 41 20.63 -8.26 -6.11
N GLY A 42 20.64 -9.30 -5.26
CA GLY A 42 19.44 -10.10 -5.00
C GLY A 42 18.33 -9.31 -4.30
N LEU A 43 18.67 -8.32 -3.46
CA LEU A 43 17.65 -7.43 -2.86
C LEU A 43 17.00 -6.51 -3.91
N LEU A 44 17.77 -5.99 -4.86
CA LEU A 44 17.25 -5.17 -5.96
C LEU A 44 16.38 -5.99 -6.91
N GLU A 45 16.82 -7.20 -7.25
CA GLU A 45 16.05 -8.13 -8.08
C GLU A 45 14.66 -8.41 -7.47
N LYS A 46 14.61 -8.74 -6.17
CA LYS A 46 13.32 -8.98 -5.50
C LYS A 46 12.52 -7.69 -5.27
N TYR A 47 13.18 -6.54 -5.15
CA TYR A 47 12.50 -5.25 -5.10
C TYR A 47 11.75 -5.00 -6.41
N ASP A 48 12.42 -5.20 -7.55
CA ASP A 48 11.81 -5.01 -8.87
C ASP A 48 10.62 -5.96 -9.09
N ASP A 49 10.75 -7.23 -8.68
CA ASP A 49 9.69 -8.24 -8.77
C ASP A 49 8.43 -7.90 -7.94
N ILE A 50 8.61 -7.35 -6.74
CA ILE A 50 7.49 -7.04 -5.82
C ILE A 50 6.94 -5.61 -6.04
N SER A 51 7.72 -4.73 -6.68
CA SER A 51 7.36 -3.32 -6.85
C SER A 51 6.10 -3.14 -7.69
N TRP A 52 5.31 -2.11 -7.34
CA TRP A 52 4.20 -1.69 -8.20
C TRP A 52 4.73 -1.05 -9.47
N PRO A 53 4.08 -1.26 -10.63
CA PRO A 53 4.48 -0.58 -11.85
C PRO A 53 4.32 0.95 -11.72
N ASP A 54 5.17 1.68 -12.46
CA ASP A 54 5.26 3.15 -12.36
C ASP A 54 3.98 3.86 -12.83
N ASN A 55 3.19 3.22 -13.70
CA ASN A 55 1.99 3.78 -14.31
C ASN A 55 0.73 3.73 -13.41
N VAL A 56 0.85 3.29 -12.16
CA VAL A 56 -0.28 3.16 -11.25
C VAL A 56 -0.60 4.50 -10.59
N GLU A 57 -1.85 4.95 -10.73
CA GLU A 57 -2.34 6.17 -10.08
C GLU A 57 -2.14 6.12 -8.55
N TRP A 58 -1.89 7.28 -7.96
CA TRP A 58 -1.63 7.40 -6.53
C TRP A 58 -2.76 6.85 -5.65
N ILE A 59 -4.02 6.89 -6.12
CA ILE A 59 -5.19 6.41 -5.37
C ILE A 59 -5.12 4.91 -5.05
N HIS A 60 -4.39 4.12 -5.83
CA HIS A 60 -4.21 2.70 -5.55
C HIS A 60 -3.10 2.45 -4.52
N LYS A 61 -2.13 3.38 -4.41
CA LYS A 61 -1.01 3.28 -3.48
C LYS A 61 -1.37 3.86 -2.11
N LEU A 62 -2.06 5.01 -2.10
CA LEU A 62 -2.40 5.80 -0.90
C LEU A 62 -1.21 6.12 0.02
N THR A 63 0.02 6.03 -0.50
CA THR A 63 1.25 6.26 0.27
C THR A 63 1.66 7.73 0.22
N VAL A 64 2.12 8.27 1.36
CA VAL A 64 2.68 9.62 1.42
C VAL A 64 4.00 9.58 2.17
N ASP A 65 5.06 9.94 1.48
CA ASP A 65 6.37 10.06 2.09
C ASP A 65 6.54 11.46 2.71
N VAL A 66 6.86 11.48 4.00
CA VAL A 66 7.17 12.68 4.75
C VAL A 66 8.58 12.55 5.26
N ASN A 67 9.51 13.25 4.59
CA ASN A 67 10.89 13.34 5.04
C ASN A 67 10.93 14.16 6.33
N GLN A 68 11.29 13.52 7.43
CA GLN A 68 11.63 14.19 8.68
C GLN A 68 13.14 14.12 8.88
N GLU A 69 13.77 15.28 8.81
CA GLU A 69 15.23 15.42 9.01
C GLU A 69 15.59 15.71 10.48
N GLN A 70 14.59 15.74 11.38
CA GLN A 70 14.79 16.15 12.75
C GLN A 70 15.49 15.05 13.56
N LYS A 71 16.74 15.31 13.94
CA LYS A 71 17.52 14.43 14.80
C LYS A 71 17.01 14.53 16.24
N VAL A 72 16.34 13.49 16.72
CA VAL A 72 15.85 13.38 18.10
C VAL A 72 16.73 12.42 18.90
N ASP A 73 16.93 12.71 20.18
CA ASP A 73 17.56 11.75 21.10
C ASP A 73 16.64 10.54 21.33
N ILE A 74 17.18 9.34 21.13
CA ILE A 74 16.47 8.07 21.26
C ILE A 74 16.01 7.84 22.72
N ASN A 75 16.69 8.43 23.71
CA ASN A 75 16.31 8.23 25.10
C ASN A 75 15.20 9.15 25.59
N TYR A 76 14.84 10.18 24.81
CA TYR A 76 13.81 11.14 25.19
C TYR A 76 12.49 10.85 24.47
N ASP A 77 11.68 10.01 25.12
CA ASP A 77 10.47 9.43 24.53
C ASP A 77 9.45 10.48 24.09
N LEU A 78 9.15 11.47 24.93
CA LEU A 78 8.16 12.49 24.63
C LEU A 78 8.49 13.32 23.37
N ALA A 79 9.77 13.66 23.14
CA ALA A 79 10.13 14.38 21.91
C ALA A 79 10.04 13.46 20.70
N ARG A 80 10.39 12.18 20.84
CA ARG A 80 10.27 11.21 19.76
C ARG A 80 8.81 10.97 19.37
N GLU A 81 7.92 10.83 20.35
CA GLU A 81 6.48 10.72 20.11
C GLU A 81 5.92 11.95 19.39
N LEU A 82 6.37 13.16 19.78
CA LEU A 82 5.96 14.40 19.12
C LEU A 82 6.41 14.42 17.65
N VAL A 83 7.60 13.92 17.35
CA VAL A 83 8.09 13.81 15.97
C VAL A 83 7.23 12.82 15.17
N PHE A 84 6.91 11.64 15.72
CA PHE A 84 6.01 10.71 15.04
C PHE A 84 4.61 11.27 14.81
N TYR A 85 4.06 11.97 15.82
CA TYR A 85 2.76 12.61 15.71
C TYR A 85 2.73 13.68 14.61
N THR A 86 3.74 14.56 14.58
CA THR A 86 3.83 15.62 13.57
C THR A 86 4.07 15.05 12.17
N GLN A 87 4.79 13.93 12.04
CA GLN A 87 4.97 13.20 10.77
C GLN A 87 3.63 12.72 10.22
N GLY A 88 2.84 12.04 11.06
CA GLY A 88 1.53 11.54 10.69
C GLY A 88 0.55 12.67 10.35
N LEU A 89 0.61 13.79 11.08
CA LEU A 89 -0.22 14.96 10.83
C LEU A 89 0.10 15.60 9.47
N GLU A 90 1.38 15.83 9.16
CA GLU A 90 1.83 16.33 7.85
C GLU A 90 1.45 15.39 6.71
N GLY A 91 1.64 14.08 6.91
CA GLY A 91 1.26 13.06 5.93
C GLY A 91 -0.24 13.06 5.64
N THR A 92 -1.05 13.15 6.70
CA THR A 92 -2.51 13.23 6.59
C THR A 92 -2.95 14.48 5.86
N ARG A 93 -2.33 15.64 6.13
CA ARG A 93 -2.63 16.89 5.42
C ARG A 93 -2.36 16.78 3.92
N LYS A 94 -1.19 16.25 3.54
CA LYS A 94 -0.85 16.02 2.12
C LYS A 94 -1.80 15.03 1.45
N ALA A 95 -2.18 13.95 2.13
CA ALA A 95 -3.14 12.99 1.61
C ALA A 95 -4.53 13.63 1.41
N PHE A 96 -4.97 14.44 2.37
CA PHE A 96 -6.24 15.16 2.31
C PHE A 96 -6.32 16.11 1.11
N GLU A 97 -5.28 16.91 0.87
CA GLU A 97 -5.21 17.80 -0.29
C GLU A 97 -5.30 17.03 -1.61
N LYS A 98 -4.64 15.87 -1.72
CA LYS A 98 -4.71 15.02 -2.91
C LYS A 98 -6.13 14.44 -3.10
N LEU A 99 -6.76 13.95 -2.04
CA LEU A 99 -8.11 13.39 -2.11
C LEU A 99 -9.17 14.45 -2.43
N GLN A 100 -9.02 15.67 -1.90
CA GLN A 100 -9.89 16.80 -2.28
C GLN A 100 -9.78 17.14 -3.76
N LYS A 101 -8.57 17.15 -4.33
CA LYS A 101 -8.37 17.39 -5.78
C LYS A 101 -9.04 16.34 -6.65
N LEU A 102 -9.14 15.10 -6.16
CA LEU A 102 -9.85 14.00 -6.82
C LEU A 102 -11.37 14.03 -6.59
N GLY A 103 -11.87 14.94 -5.74
CA GLY A 103 -13.31 15.02 -5.41
C GLY A 103 -13.80 13.87 -4.53
N LEU A 104 -12.92 13.17 -3.81
CA LEU A 104 -13.28 12.03 -2.98
C LEU A 104 -13.62 12.44 -1.54
N PRO A 105 -14.68 11.87 -0.93
CA PRO A 105 -15.03 12.14 0.46
C PRO A 105 -13.98 11.53 1.40
N PHE A 106 -13.38 12.36 2.25
CA PHE A 106 -12.36 11.93 3.21
C PHE A 106 -12.90 11.78 4.64
N LEU A 107 -13.78 12.69 5.06
CA LEU A 107 -14.29 12.70 6.42
C LEU A 107 -15.42 11.69 6.56
N ARG A 108 -15.35 10.84 7.60
CA ARG A 108 -16.44 9.95 7.96
C ARG A 108 -17.67 10.80 8.39
N PRO A 109 -18.83 10.65 7.75
CA PRO A 109 -20.05 11.32 8.19
C PRO A 109 -20.43 10.92 9.62
N SER A 110 -21.07 11.82 10.36
CA SER A 110 -21.56 11.52 11.72
C SER A 110 -22.67 10.47 11.73
N ASP A 111 -23.42 10.37 10.63
CA ASP A 111 -24.55 9.46 10.44
C ASP A 111 -24.18 8.18 9.65
N TYR A 112 -22.89 7.82 9.64
CA TYR A 112 -22.41 6.59 8.99
C TYR A 112 -22.03 5.55 10.04
N TYR A 113 -22.94 4.59 10.28
CA TYR A 113 -22.74 3.50 11.23
C TYR A 113 -22.25 2.23 10.51
N ALA A 114 -21.00 1.89 10.75
CA ALA A 114 -20.36 0.65 10.29
C ALA A 114 -19.58 0.01 11.45
N GLU A 115 -19.12 -1.23 11.26
CA GLU A 115 -18.26 -1.88 12.24
C GLU A 115 -16.97 -1.07 12.46
N MET A 116 -16.66 -0.78 13.72
CA MET A 116 -15.47 -0.05 14.12
C MET A 116 -14.47 -1.01 14.77
N VAL A 117 -13.18 -0.70 14.64
CA VAL A 117 -12.08 -1.52 15.20
C VAL A 117 -12.27 -1.82 16.69
N LYS A 118 -12.88 -0.91 17.44
CA LYS A 118 -13.19 -1.09 18.86
C LYS A 118 -14.70 -1.17 19.06
N THR A 119 -15.14 -2.15 19.85
CA THR A 119 -16.55 -2.29 20.23
C THR A 119 -16.98 -1.22 21.22
N HIS A 120 -18.24 -0.78 21.15
CA HIS A 120 -18.82 0.19 22.09
C HIS A 120 -19.13 -0.39 23.49
N LYS A 121 -18.51 -1.51 23.87
CA LYS A 121 -18.74 -2.15 25.17
C LYS A 121 -18.03 -1.32 26.25
N LYS A 122 -18.79 -0.90 27.26
CA LYS A 122 -18.26 -0.37 28.52
C LYS A 122 -17.73 -1.50 29.39
#